data_AF-A0A9R1XD16-F1
#
_entry.id   AF-A0A9R1XD16-F1
#
_cell.length_a   1.000
_cell.length_b   1.000
_cell.length_c   1.000
_cell.angle_alpha   90.00
_cell.angle_beta   90.00
_cell.angle_gamma   90.00
#
_symmetry.space_group_name_H-M   'P 1'
#
loop_
_entity.id
_entity.type
_entity.pdbx_description
1 polymer ?
#
loop_
_entity_poly.entity_id
_entity_poly.type
_entity_poly.pdbx_seq_one_letter_code
_entity_poly.pdbx_strand_id
1 'polypeptide(L)'
;MQAIIKGLEKVRQELDASANNGSVYEVFPKTPNQFISIAELEVGSVTNLYSMVGRNVDALTLYFGEDPARCPFQQVVISVSLRITR
;
A
#
# COMPACT_ATOMS: atom_id res chain seq x y z
N MET A 1 0.41 -2.42 -4.63
CA MET A 1 1.00 -1.40 -3.74
C MET A 1 1.49 -0.16 -4.51
N GLN A 2 2.46 -0.29 -5.42
CA GLN A 2 3.05 0.86 -6.15
C GLN A 2 2.02 1.77 -6.83
N ALA A 3 0.99 1.21 -7.47
CA ALA A 3 -0.06 2.02 -8.12
C ALA A 3 -0.83 2.92 -7.13
N ILE A 4 -1.08 2.44 -5.91
CA ILE A 4 -1.79 3.20 -4.87
C ILE A 4 -0.92 4.35 -4.37
N ILE A 5 0.35 4.09 -4.10
CA ILE A 5 1.32 5.10 -3.64
C ILE A 5 1.46 6.20 -4.69
N LYS A 6 1.74 5.83 -5.96
CA LYS A 6 1.89 6.78 -7.07
C LYS A 6 0.61 7.56 -7.35
N GLY A 7 -0.55 6.91 -7.20
CA GLY A 7 -1.85 7.57 -7.33
C GLY A 7 -2.02 8.69 -6.31
N LEU A 8 -1.70 8.42 -5.04
CA LEU A 8 -1.78 9.41 -3.96
C LEU A 8 -0.78 10.57 -4.14
N GLU A 9 0.46 10.26 -4.53
CA GLU A 9 1.48 11.27 -4.87
C GLU A 9 0.99 12.23 -5.95
N LYS A 10 0.36 11.70 -7.00
CA LYS A 10 -0.19 12.51 -8.09
C LYS A 10 -1.34 13.40 -7.64
N VAL A 11 -2.26 12.89 -6.81
CA VAL A 11 -3.37 13.69 -6.26
C VAL A 11 -2.84 14.84 -5.41
N ARG A 12 -1.78 14.62 -4.64
CA ARG A 12 -1.14 15.68 -3.84
C ARG A 12 -0.50 16.77 -4.70
N GLN A 13 0.19 16.37 -5.77
CA GLN A 13 0.75 17.32 -6.74
C GLN A 13 -0.34 18.16 -7.42
N GLU A 14 -1.45 17.54 -7.83
CA GLU A 14 -2.57 18.24 -8.44
C GLU A 14 -3.23 19.24 -7.47
N LEU A 15 -3.33 18.88 -6.19
CA LEU A 15 -3.84 19.77 -5.15
C LEU A 15 -2.92 20.98 -4.94
N ASP A 16 -1.61 20.76 -4.80
CA ASP A 16 -0.63 21.84 -4.61
C ASP A 16 -0.61 22.79 -5.83
N ALA A 17 -0.72 22.24 -7.04
CA ALA A 17 -0.83 23.03 -8.26
C ALA A 17 -2.13 23.85 -8.31
N SER A 18 -3.25 23.31 -7.81
CA SER A 18 -4.54 24.02 -7.77
C SER A 18 -4.54 25.20 -6.79
N ALA A 19 -3.81 25.09 -5.68
CA ALA A 19 -3.70 26.16 -4.68
C ALA A 19 -2.95 27.40 -5.22
N ASN A 20 -1.99 27.19 -6.14
CA ASN A 20 -1.20 28.27 -6.73
C ASN A 20 -1.91 29.05 -7.86
N ASN A 21 -3.03 28.57 -8.38
CA ASN A 21 -3.64 29.11 -9.61
C ASN A 21 -4.71 30.20 -9.41
N GLY A 22 -4.95 30.66 -8.18
CA GLY A 22 -5.80 31.83 -7.90
C GLY A 22 -7.30 31.62 -8.11
N SER A 23 -8.07 31.84 -7.05
CA SER A 23 -9.52 32.13 -7.02
C SER A 23 -10.48 31.21 -7.79
N VAL A 24 -10.73 29.98 -7.31
CA VAL A 24 -12.04 29.30 -7.51
C VAL A 24 -12.42 28.41 -6.31
N TYR A 25 -12.14 28.78 -5.06
CA TYR A 25 -12.34 27.81 -3.96
C TYR A 25 -12.85 28.48 -2.69
N GLU A 26 -14.15 28.81 -2.65
CA GLU A 26 -14.86 29.11 -1.39
C GLU A 26 -15.73 27.92 -0.91
N VAL A 27 -16.07 26.98 -1.81
CA VAL A 27 -16.89 25.79 -1.48
C VAL A 27 -16.10 24.48 -1.56
N PHE A 28 -15.10 24.39 -2.42
CA PHE A 28 -14.32 23.17 -2.61
C PHE A 28 -13.06 22.97 -1.72
N PRO A 29 -12.45 23.93 -0.99
CA PRO A 29 -11.11 23.71 -0.42
C PRO A 29 -11.05 22.75 0.79
N LYS A 30 -12.19 22.43 1.41
CA LYS A 30 -12.24 21.55 2.60
C LYS A 30 -12.23 20.05 2.23
N THR A 31 -12.93 19.69 1.16
CA THR A 31 -13.13 18.28 0.77
C THR A 31 -11.84 17.59 0.26
N PRO A 32 -10.99 18.22 -0.58
CA PRO A 32 -9.75 17.62 -1.07
C PRO A 32 -8.69 17.43 0.01
N ASN A 33 -8.53 18.40 0.91
CA ASN A 33 -7.59 18.27 2.04
C ASN A 33 -8.01 17.15 3.00
N GLN A 34 -9.30 17.04 3.29
CA GLN A 34 -9.83 15.97 4.12
C GLN A 34 -9.70 14.60 3.43
N PHE A 35 -9.96 14.54 2.12
CA PHE A 35 -9.71 13.34 1.32
C PHE A 35 -8.25 12.90 1.37
N ILE A 36 -7.30 13.80 1.12
CA ILE A 36 -5.87 13.47 1.15
C ILE A 36 -5.45 12.99 2.54
N SER A 37 -5.89 13.65 3.61
CA SER A 37 -5.56 13.23 4.98
C SER A 37 -6.03 11.81 5.28
N ILE A 38 -7.27 11.45 4.89
CA ILE A 38 -7.79 10.09 5.04
C ILE A 38 -7.02 9.12 4.15
N ALA A 39 -6.77 9.49 2.89
CA ALA A 39 -6.05 8.63 1.94
C ALA A 39 -4.61 8.34 2.40
N GLU A 40 -3.91 9.31 2.97
CA GLU A 40 -2.57 9.12 3.54
C GLU A 40 -2.57 8.13 4.70
N LEU A 41 -3.56 8.24 5.61
CA LEU A 41 -3.72 7.30 6.71
C LEU A 41 -4.00 5.88 6.21
N GLU A 42 -4.92 5.72 5.26
CA GLU A 42 -5.29 4.41 4.70
C GLU A 42 -4.14 3.79 3.89
N VAL A 43 -3.43 4.58 3.07
CA VAL A 43 -2.25 4.10 2.33
C VAL A 43 -1.13 3.70 3.30
N GLY A 44 -0.93 4.45 4.39
CA GLY A 44 0.00 4.08 5.46
C GLY A 44 -0.40 2.75 6.13
N SER A 45 -1.67 2.59 6.46
CA SER A 45 -2.24 1.36 7.05
C SER A 45 -2.03 0.14 6.14
N VAL A 46 -2.42 0.25 4.87
CA VAL A 46 -2.27 -0.84 3.88
C VAL A 46 -0.81 -1.16 3.62
N THR A 47 0.08 -0.16 3.60
CA THR A 47 1.52 -0.38 3.43
C THR A 47 2.10 -1.13 4.62
N ASN A 48 1.74 -0.75 5.85
CA ASN A 48 2.16 -1.46 7.06
C ASN A 48 1.69 -2.91 7.07
N LEU A 49 0.42 -3.15 6.71
CA LEU A 49 -0.14 -4.49 6.60
C LEU A 49 0.61 -5.32 5.54
N TYR A 50 0.85 -4.74 4.36
CA TYR A 50 1.55 -5.40 3.26
C TYR A 50 2.99 -5.79 3.67
N SER A 51 3.71 -4.91 4.37
CA SER A 51 5.04 -5.20 4.89
C SER A 51 5.04 -6.27 5.97
N MET A 52 4.06 -6.27 6.88
CA MET A 52 3.93 -7.30 7.92
C MET A 52 3.66 -8.67 7.31
N VAL A 53 2.73 -8.74 6.36
CA VAL A 53 2.39 -9.94 5.62
C VAL A 53 3.59 -10.47 4.83
N GLY A 54 4.37 -9.60 4.20
CA GLY A 54 5.63 -9.96 3.54
C GLY A 54 6.62 -10.63 4.49
N ARG A 55 6.89 -10.02 5.65
CA ARG A 55 7.79 -10.61 6.66
C ARG A 55 7.30 -11.95 7.20
N ASN A 56 5.98 -12.09 7.40
CA ASN A 56 5.39 -13.36 7.84
C ASN A 56 5.57 -14.46 6.78
N VAL A 57 5.42 -14.11 5.51
CA VAL A 57 5.68 -15.02 4.39
C VAL A 57 7.16 -15.40 4.31
N ASP A 58 8.08 -14.45 4.46
CA ASP A 58 9.52 -14.75 4.48
C ASP A 58 9.88 -15.70 5.64
N ALA A 59 9.32 -15.47 6.83
CA ALA A 59 9.50 -16.34 7.99
C ALA A 59 8.95 -17.76 7.77
N LEU A 60 7.79 -17.89 7.12
CA LEU A 60 7.21 -19.19 6.76
C LEU A 60 8.08 -19.91 5.73
N THR A 61 8.56 -19.21 4.70
CA THR A 61 9.47 -19.77 3.70
C THR A 61 10.74 -20.32 4.35
N LEU A 62 11.33 -19.56 5.29
CA LEU A 62 12.49 -20.00 6.07
C LEU A 62 12.18 -21.20 6.96
N TYR A 63 10.99 -21.25 7.60
CA TYR A 63 10.56 -22.38 8.43
C TYR A 63 10.54 -23.70 7.64
N PHE A 64 10.15 -23.65 6.37
CA PHE A 64 10.17 -24.82 5.47
C PHE A 64 11.53 -25.06 4.79
N GLY A 65 12.58 -24.30 5.14
CA GLY A 65 13.93 -24.46 4.60
C GLY A 65 14.11 -23.93 3.16
N GLU A 66 13.20 -23.08 2.70
CA GLU A 66 13.26 -22.46 1.37
C GLU A 66 13.90 -21.07 1.42
N ASP A 67 14.30 -20.54 0.26
CA ASP A 67 14.87 -19.19 0.11
C ASP A 67 13.75 -18.18 -0.20
N PRO A 68 13.47 -17.19 0.69
CA PRO A 68 12.47 -16.14 0.44
C PRO A 68 12.67 -15.36 -0.87
N ALA A 69 13.91 -15.19 -1.34
CA ALA A 69 14.19 -14.48 -2.58
C ALA A 69 13.76 -15.26 -3.84
N ARG A 70 13.56 -16.58 -3.71
CA ARG A 70 13.20 -17.48 -4.80
C ARG A 70 11.73 -17.89 -4.77
N CYS A 71 10.99 -17.53 -3.72
CA CYS A 71 9.59 -17.88 -3.52
C CYS A 71 8.72 -16.60 -3.57
N PRO A 72 8.17 -16.22 -4.74
CA PRO A 72 7.30 -15.07 -4.82
C PRO A 72 6.04 -15.27 -3.95
N PHE A 73 5.55 -14.19 -3.36
CA PHE A 73 4.46 -14.15 -2.38
C PHE A 73 3.27 -15.08 -2.71
N GLN A 74 2.83 -15.11 -3.97
CA GLN A 74 1.70 -15.93 -4.41
C GLN A 74 1.97 -17.45 -4.35
N GLN A 75 3.23 -17.87 -4.54
CA GLN A 75 3.59 -19.28 -4.49
C GLN A 75 3.71 -19.79 -3.05
N VAL A 76 4.13 -18.94 -2.11
CA VAL A 76 4.24 -19.33 -0.71
C VAL A 76 2.87 -19.67 -0.13
N VAL A 77 1.84 -18.88 -0.41
CA VAL A 77 0.47 -19.14 0.07
C VAL A 77 -0.04 -20.51 -0.41
N ILE A 78 0.23 -20.87 -1.67
CA ILE A 78 -0.21 -22.15 -2.26
C ILE A 78 0.61 -23.31 -1.69
N SER A 79 1.94 -23.19 -1.66
CA SER A 79 2.86 -24.23 -1.17
C SER A 79 2.64 -24.54 0.31
N VAL A 80 2.54 -23.50 1.13
CA VAL A 80 2.32 -23.63 2.58
C VAL A 80 0.93 -24.20 2.88
N SER A 81 -0.13 -23.76 2.18
CA SER A 81 -1.48 -24.33 2.37
C SER A 81 -1.53 -25.83 2.09
N LEU A 82 -0.79 -26.32 1.09
CA LEU A 82 -0.71 -27.74 0.75
C LEU A 82 0.15 -28.57 1.72
N ARG A 83 1.14 -27.96 2.37
CA ARG A 83 2.04 -28.65 3.31
C ARG A 83 1.51 -28.70 4.74
N ILE A 84 0.65 -27.78 5.15
CA ILE A 84 0.01 -27.80 6.49
C ILE A 84 -1.17 -28.78 6.54
N THR A 85 -1.74 -29.17 5.40
CA THR A 85 -2.89 -30.11 5.30
C THR A 85 -2.51 -31.59 5.16
N ARG A 86 -1.22 -31.93 5.24
CA ARG A 86 -0.71 -33.32 5.26
C ARG A 86 0.03 -33.59 6.55
#